data_AF-A0A645IR35-F1
#
_entry.id   AF-A0A645IR35-F1
#
_cell.length_a   1.000
_cell.length_b   1.000
_cell.length_c   1.000
_cell.angle_alpha   90.00
_cell.angle_beta   90.00
_cell.angle_gamma   90.00
#
_symmetry.space_group_name_H-M   'P 1'
#
loop_
_entity.id
_entity.type
_entity.pdbx_description
1 polymer ?
#
loop_
_entity_poly.entity_id
_entity_poly.type
_entity_poly.pdbx_seq_one_letter_code
_entity_poly.pdbx_strand_id
1 'polypeptide(L)' 'MKPIPDGHDCHDKMKALELALRWGDEIPIGIFYKGTRKSFESDNEVLANGTLVGNYMNQPMAEKN' A
#
# COMPACT_ATOMS: atom_id res chain seq x y z
N MET A 1 13.75 14.06 -17.28
CA MET A 1 12.70 13.19 -16.73
C MET A 1 12.14 12.34 -17.87
N LYS A 2 12.02 11.02 -17.71
CA LYS A 2 11.58 10.09 -18.77
C LYS A 2 10.50 9.13 -18.25
N PRO A 3 9.42 8.87 -19.00
CA PRO A 3 8.46 7.83 -18.65
C PRO A 3 9.12 6.46 -18.55
N ILE A 4 8.67 5.65 -17.60
CA ILE A 4 9.02 4.22 -17.54
C ILE A 4 8.47 3.53 -18.81
N PRO A 5 9.23 2.64 -19.47
CA PRO A 5 8.77 1.92 -20.65
C PRO A 5 7.55 1.04 -20.37
N ASP A 6 6.64 0.91 -21.36
CA ASP A 6 5.41 0.11 -21.24
C ASP A 6 5.66 -1.39 -20.94
N GLY A 7 6.85 -1.90 -21.28
CA GLY A 7 7.27 -3.27 -20.98
C GLY A 7 7.80 -3.49 -19.56
N HIS A 8 7.80 -2.46 -18.71
CA HIS A 8 8.22 -2.58 -17.32
C HIS A 8 7.23 -3.44 -16.52
N ASP A 9 7.73 -4.53 -15.93
CA ASP A 9 6.93 -5.36 -15.03
C ASP A 9 6.89 -4.73 -13.63
N CYS A 10 5.77 -4.08 -13.30
CA CYS A 10 5.56 -3.46 -12.01
C CYS A 10 5.36 -4.45 -10.84
N HIS A 11 5.29 -5.76 -11.09
CA HIS A 11 5.21 -6.77 -10.04
C HIS A 11 6.58 -7.40 -9.71
N ASP A 12 7.62 -7.12 -10.51
CA ASP A 12 9.01 -7.49 -10.22
C ASP A 12 9.69 -6.43 -9.34
N LYS A 13 9.82 -6.75 -8.05
CA LYS A 13 10.44 -5.85 -7.07
C LYS A 13 11.90 -5.51 -7.40
N MET A 14 12.66 -6.42 -8.01
CA MET A 14 14.06 -6.19 -8.30
C MET A 14 14.22 -5.21 -9.48
N LYS A 15 13.41 -5.34 -10.52
CA LYS A 15 13.37 -4.36 -11.63
C LYS A 15 12.91 -2.98 -11.17
N ALA A 16 11.92 -2.93 -10.28
CA ALA A 16 11.48 -1.68 -9.69
C ALA A 16 12.60 -0.96 -8.92
N LEU A 17 13.39 -1.73 -8.14
CA LEU A 17 14.55 -1.21 -7.42
C LEU A 17 15.64 -0.71 -8.37
N GLU A 18 15.95 -1.46 -9.44
CA GLU A 18 16.90 -1.04 -10.46
C GLU A 18 16.52 0.31 -11.09
N LEU A 19 15.24 0.49 -11.44
CA LEU A 19 14.72 1.77 -11.94
C LEU A 19 14.85 2.89 -10.90
N ALA A 20 14.52 2.63 -9.63
CA ALA A 20 14.56 3.62 -8.56
C ALA A 20 15.97 4.14 -8.27
N LEU A 21 17.00 3.35 -8.58
CA LEU A 21 18.40 3.73 -8.43
C LEU A 21 18.92 4.59 -9.59
N ARG A 22 18.14 4.80 -10.66
CA ARG A 22 18.54 5.65 -11.79
C ARG A 22 18.35 7.13 -11.43
N TRP A 23 19.43 7.90 -11.60
CA TRP A 23 19.47 9.32 -11.29
C TRP A 23 20.38 10.07 -12.29
N GLY A 24 20.29 11.40 -12.33
CA GLY A 24 21.06 12.24 -13.25
C GLY A 24 20.37 12.42 -14.59
N ASP A 25 21.00 11.95 -15.68
CA ASP A 25 20.53 12.17 -17.05
C ASP A 25 19.16 11.53 -17.35
N GLU A 26 18.84 10.44 -16.65
CA GLU A 26 17.55 9.77 -16.73
C GLU A 26 16.91 9.66 -15.34
N ILE A 27 15.88 10.46 -15.12
CA ILE A 27 15.02 10.38 -13.93
C ILE A 27 13.71 9.71 -14.38
N PRO A 28 13.51 8.42 -14.08
CA PRO A 28 12.30 7.69 -14.46
C PRO A 28 11.07 8.21 -13.70
N ILE A 29 9.93 8.26 -14.39
CA ILE A 29 8.61 8.57 -13.79
C ILE A 29 7.55 7.57 -14.20
N GLY A 30 6.63 7.29 -13.26
CA GLY A 30 5.53 6.35 -13.44
C GLY A 30 5.42 5.39 -12.27
N ILE A 31 4.79 4.25 -12.51
CA ILE A 31 4.63 3.19 -11.50
C ILE A 31 5.85 2.26 -11.56
N PHE A 32 6.70 2.34 -10.55
CA PHE A 32 7.86 1.45 -10.40
C PHE A 32 7.43 0.07 -9.91
N TYR A 33 6.54 0.03 -8.92
CA TYR A 33 6.13 -1.21 -8.28
C TYR A 33 4.65 -1.17 -7.83
N LYS A 34 3.96 -2.30 -7.96
CA LYS A 34 2.61 -2.53 -7.45
C LYS A 34 2.58 -3.81 -6.63
N GLY A 35 2.52 -3.66 -5.30
CA GLY A 35 2.40 -4.77 -4.38
C GLY A 35 0.97 -5.31 -4.27
N THR A 36 0.84 -6.55 -3.80
CA THR A 36 -0.45 -7.22 -3.52
C THR A 36 -0.66 -7.53 -2.04
N ARG A 37 0.26 -7.09 -1.16
CA ARG A 37 0.13 -7.30 0.28
C ARG A 37 -1.12 -6.58 0.79
N LYS A 38 -1.85 -7.25 1.69
CA LYS A 38 -2.92 -6.62 2.45
C LYS A 38 -2.39 -5.42 3.22
N SER A 39 -3.25 -4.42 3.43
CA SER A 39 -2.95 -3.37 4.40
C SER A 39 -2.87 -3.97 5.80
N PHE A 40 -2.22 -3.26 6.73
CA PHE A 40 -2.12 -3.71 8.11
C PHE A 40 -3.50 -3.87 8.76
N GLU A 41 -4.41 -2.93 8.48
CA GLU A 41 -5.77 -2.90 9.00
C GLU A 41 -6.60 -4.08 8.48
N SER A 42 -6.41 -4.47 7.21
CA SER A 42 -7.12 -5.60 6.61
C SER A 42 -6.60 -6.96 7.08
N ASP A 43 -5.38 -7.02 7.61
CA ASP A 43 -4.78 -8.24 8.15
C ASP A 43 -4.96 -8.36 9.67
N ASN A 44 -5.28 -7.26 10.35
CA ASN A 44 -5.58 -7.23 11.77
C ASN A 44 -7.09 -7.37 12.00
N GLU A 45 -7.53 -8.49 12.57
CA GLU A 45 -8.96 -8.78 12.78
C GLU A 45 -9.71 -7.69 13.56
N VAL A 46 -9.05 -7.05 14.53
CA VAL A 46 -9.67 -6.00 15.37
C VAL A 46 -9.89 -4.71 14.57
N LEU A 47 -8.99 -4.43 13.61
CA LEU A 47 -9.03 -3.22 12.78
C LEU A 47 -9.71 -3.43 11.42
N ALA A 48 -10.06 -4.67 11.06
CA ALA A 48 -10.67 -5.00 9.78
C ALA A 48 -11.97 -4.24 9.50
N ASN A 49 -12.68 -3.83 10.56
CA ASN A 49 -13.95 -3.11 10.48
C ASN A 49 -13.83 -1.60 10.78
N GLY A 50 -12.61 -1.06 10.88
CA GLY A 50 -12.35 0.35 11.17
C GLY A 50 -11.56 0.58 12.45
N THR A 51 -11.49 1.84 12.88
CA THR A 51 -10.68 2.22 14.05
C THR A 51 -11.27 1.69 15.35
N LEU A 52 -10.43 1.51 16.37
CA LEU A 52 -10.88 1.05 17.70
C LEU A 52 -11.94 1.97 18.31
N VAL A 53 -11.75 3.29 18.17
CA VAL A 53 -12.73 4.28 18.65
C VAL A 53 -14.03 4.19 17.86
N GLY A 54 -13.96 4.04 16.53
CA GLY A 54 -15.15 3.86 15.71
C GLY A 54 -15.95 2.62 16.13
N ASN A 55 -15.25 1.50 16.36
CA ASN A 55 -15.88 0.26 16.80
C ASN A 55 -16.48 0.38 18.21
N TYR A 56 -15.79 1.07 19.14
CA TYR A 56 -16.30 1.32 20.47
C TYR A 56 -17.59 2.15 20.46
N MET A 57 -17.65 3.21 19.66
CA MET A 57 -18.84 4.07 19.56
C MET A 57 -20.03 3.37 18.89
N ASN A 58 -19.78 2.32 18.11
CA ASN A 58 -20.79 1.52 17.42
C ASN A 58 -21.24 0.28 18.22
N GLN A 59 -20.65 0.02 19.39
CA GLN A 59 -21.16 -1.03 20.27
C GLN A 59 -22.50 -0.57 20.86
N PRO A 60 -23.59 -1.35 20.72
CA PRO A 60 -24.80 -1.07 21.49
C PRO A 60 -24.38 -1.10 22.95
N MET A 61 -24.61 0.00 23.67
CA MET A 61 -24.17 0.17 25.05
C MET A 61 -24.48 -1.11 25.81
N ALA A 62 -23.43 -1.88 26.13
CA ALA A 62 -23.57 -3.15 26.81
C ALA A 62 -24.42 -2.88 28.06
N GLU A 63 -25.57 -3.56 28.14
CA GLU A 63 -26.49 -3.42 29.26
C GLU A 63 -25.69 -3.55 30.56
N LYS A 64 -25.58 -2.44 31.29
CA LYS A 64 -25.01 -2.42 32.62
C LYS A 64 -25.99 -3.19 33.51
N ASN A 65 -25.67 -4.45 33.81
CA ASN A 65 -26.24 -5.19 34.93
C ASN A 65 -25.83 -4.51 36.25
#